data_AF-W1P4Z9-F1
#
_entry.id   AF-W1P4Z9-F1
#
_cell.length_a   1.000
_cell.length_b   1.000
_cell.length_c   1.000
_cell.angle_alpha   90.00
_cell.angle_beta   90.00
_cell.angle_gamma   90.00
#
_symmetry.space_group_name_H-M   'P 1'
#
loop_
_entity.id
_entity.type
_entity.pdbx_description
1 polymer ?
#
loop_
_entity_poly.entity_id
_entity_poly.type
_entity_poly.pdbx_seq_one_letter_code
_entity_poly.pdbx_strand_id
1 'polypeptide(L)'
;MGSQSLMKVPVLDFSGVLKPGTERWKTLTRDVREAVEGLGCFEAVYDTNFPDSLQKEFFSAMKELFDLPLETKMKNQSEVLAHGYWAPKSHAPLYEATSINHAEQLENIEQFTNLMWPQGHPKFK
;
A
#
# COMPACT_ATOMS: atom_id res chain seq x y z
N MET A 1 -11.17 34.26 -11.62
CA MET A 1 -11.12 32.95 -12.30
C MET A 1 -9.71 32.42 -12.15
N GLY A 2 -9.51 31.44 -11.25
CA GLY A 2 -8.19 30.86 -11.04
C GLY A 2 -7.84 29.95 -12.21
N SER A 3 -6.75 30.27 -12.91
CA SER A 3 -6.13 29.35 -13.86
C SER A 3 -5.74 28.09 -13.10
N GLN A 4 -6.49 27.00 -13.25
CA GLN A 4 -6.03 25.68 -12.85
C GLN A 4 -4.88 25.31 -13.80
N SER A 5 -3.64 25.67 -13.42
CA SER A 5 -2.50 24.95 -13.94
C SER A 5 -2.70 23.49 -13.56
N LEU A 6 -2.66 22.59 -14.54
CA LEU A 6 -2.60 21.16 -14.30
C LEU A 6 -1.32 20.91 -13.48
N MET A 7 -1.46 20.80 -12.16
CA MET A 7 -0.36 20.40 -11.29
C MET A 7 0.04 18.99 -11.70
N LYS A 8 1.20 18.86 -12.34
CA LYS A 8 1.75 17.57 -12.71
C LYS A 8 2.47 17.00 -11.49
N VAL A 9 2.13 15.76 -11.13
CA VAL A 9 2.85 15.03 -10.09
C VAL A 9 4.29 14.78 -10.60
N PRO A 10 5.33 15.19 -9.86
CA PRO A 10 6.71 14.89 -10.23
C PRO A 10 6.93 13.38 -10.29
N VAL A 11 7.64 12.91 -11.30
CA VAL A 11 8.07 11.51 -11.44
C VAL A 11 9.58 11.48 -11.16
N LEU A 12 9.99 10.77 -10.11
CA LEU A 12 11.36 10.69 -9.65
C LEU A 12 11.92 9.29 -9.88
N ASP A 13 13.12 9.25 -10.43
CA ASP A 13 13.79 8.00 -10.78
C ASP A 13 14.68 7.48 -9.63
N PHE A 14 14.22 6.41 -8.99
CA PHE A 14 14.90 5.66 -7.94
C PHE A 14 15.61 4.41 -8.47
N SER A 15 15.65 4.19 -9.78
CA SER A 15 16.44 3.11 -10.41
C SER A 15 17.89 3.11 -9.94
N GLY A 16 18.60 2.01 -10.12
CA GLY A 16 20.04 1.90 -9.97
C GLY A 16 20.55 2.11 -8.54
N VAL A 17 21.86 2.23 -8.44
CA VAL A 17 22.53 2.29 -7.14
C VAL A 17 22.50 3.71 -6.58
N LEU A 18 21.82 3.88 -5.45
CA LEU A 18 21.71 5.13 -4.69
C LEU A 18 22.66 5.10 -3.50
N LYS A 19 23.90 5.57 -3.70
CA LYS A 19 24.92 5.66 -2.64
C LYS A 19 24.89 7.02 -1.95
N PRO A 20 24.76 7.09 -0.61
CA PRO A 20 24.84 8.35 0.13
C PRO A 20 26.08 9.16 -0.23
N GLY A 21 25.90 10.48 -0.41
CA GLY A 21 26.99 11.42 -0.71
C GLY A 21 27.39 11.52 -2.19
N THR A 22 26.89 10.65 -3.07
CA THR A 22 27.07 10.81 -4.53
C THR A 22 26.24 11.98 -5.07
N GLU A 23 26.64 12.54 -6.22
CA GLU A 23 25.90 13.65 -6.86
C GLU A 23 24.47 13.25 -7.24
N ARG A 24 24.28 12.00 -7.69
CA ARG A 24 22.95 11.45 -7.96
C ARG A 24 22.08 11.39 -6.70
N TRP A 25 22.63 10.90 -5.58
CA TRP A 25 21.93 10.87 -4.30
C TRP A 25 21.54 12.27 -3.82
N LYS A 26 22.46 13.23 -3.90
CA LYS A 26 22.21 14.63 -3.50
C LYS A 26 21.11 15.27 -4.36
N THR A 27 21.18 15.05 -5.67
CA THR A 27 20.19 15.53 -6.64
C THR A 27 18.82 14.94 -6.34
N LEU A 28 18.71 13.61 -6.25
CA LEU A 28 17.43 12.95 -5.95
C LEU A 28 16.87 13.38 -4.59
N THR A 29 17.71 13.53 -3.56
CA THR A 29 17.28 13.99 -2.23
C THR A 29 16.70 15.41 -2.27
N ARG A 30 17.32 16.31 -3.05
CA ARG A 30 16.79 17.67 -3.27
C ARG A 30 15.46 17.59 -4.00
N ASP A 31 15.37 16.82 -5.07
CA ASP A 31 14.15 16.74 -5.89
C ASP A 31 12.98 16.12 -5.09
N VAL A 32 13.25 15.12 -4.24
CA VAL A 32 12.27 14.57 -3.27
C VAL A 32 11.80 15.66 -2.30
N ARG A 33 12.72 16.44 -1.73
CA ARG A 33 12.38 17.54 -0.83
C ARG A 33 11.50 18.56 -1.52
N GLU A 34 11.88 19.03 -2.71
CA GLU A 34 11.12 20.02 -3.48
C GLU A 34 9.71 19.51 -3.83
N ALA A 35 9.56 18.23 -4.19
CA ALA A 35 8.26 17.63 -4.47
C ALA A 35 7.35 17.57 -3.23
N VAL A 36 7.92 17.20 -2.08
CA VAL A 36 7.19 17.12 -0.79
C VAL A 36 6.87 18.50 -0.23
N GLU A 37 7.79 19.46 -0.31
CA GLU A 37 7.56 20.85 0.14
C GLU A 37 6.59 21.59 -0.80
N GLY A 38 6.58 21.25 -2.09
CA GLY A 38 5.73 21.86 -3.10
C GLY A 38 4.33 21.23 -3.20
N LEU A 39 4.23 20.03 -3.77
CA LEU A 39 2.96 19.35 -4.04
C LEU A 39 2.54 18.41 -2.90
N GLY A 40 3.48 17.98 -2.06
CA GLY A 40 3.25 17.00 -0.99
C GLY A 40 3.32 15.54 -1.46
N CYS A 41 3.59 15.28 -2.74
CA CYS A 41 3.72 13.94 -3.30
C CYS A 41 4.60 13.89 -4.56
N PHE A 42 5.04 12.68 -4.91
CA PHE A 42 5.72 12.34 -6.16
C PHE A 42 5.44 10.87 -6.50
N GLU A 43 5.61 10.51 -7.76
CA GLU A 43 5.66 9.12 -8.22
C GLU A 43 7.12 8.66 -8.23
N ALA A 44 7.39 7.47 -7.67
CA ALA A 44 8.72 6.89 -7.64
C ALA A 44 8.83 5.75 -8.66
N VAL A 45 9.84 5.82 -9.53
CA VAL A 45 10.16 4.77 -10.51
C VAL A 45 11.33 3.94 -9.99
N TYR A 46 11.19 2.62 -9.96
CA TYR A 46 12.24 1.70 -9.53
C TYR A 46 12.67 0.78 -10.68
N ASP A 47 13.89 0.22 -10.59
CA ASP A 47 14.39 -0.81 -11.50
C ASP A 47 13.65 -2.15 -11.38
N THR A 48 12.83 -2.30 -10.35
CA THR A 48 12.11 -3.55 -10.09
C THR A 48 10.96 -3.68 -11.08
N ASN A 49 11.18 -4.51 -12.11
CA ASN A 49 10.08 -5.03 -12.91
C ASN A 49 9.27 -6.02 -12.06
N PHE A 50 8.19 -5.54 -11.46
CA PHE A 50 7.17 -6.42 -10.91
C PHE A 50 6.53 -7.19 -12.07
N PRO A 51 6.33 -8.51 -11.95
CA PRO A 51 5.59 -9.25 -12.96
C PRO A 51 4.19 -8.65 -13.12
N ASP A 52 3.74 -8.43 -14.36
CA ASP A 52 2.36 -7.97 -14.62
C ASP A 52 1.31 -8.91 -13.99
N SER A 53 1.66 -10.19 -13.82
CA SER A 53 0.84 -11.17 -13.12
C SER A 53 0.66 -10.85 -11.64
N LEU A 54 1.68 -10.30 -10.96
CA LEU A 54 1.63 -9.99 -9.54
C LEU A 54 0.56 -8.95 -9.23
N GLN A 55 0.44 -7.91 -10.05
CA GLN A 55 -0.60 -6.89 -9.88
C GLN A 55 -2.01 -7.51 -9.99
N LYS A 56 -2.22 -8.37 -10.99
CA LYS A 56 -3.51 -9.05 -11.20
C LYS A 56 -3.83 -10.02 -10.06
N GLU A 57 -2.84 -10.77 -9.61
CA GLU A 57 -2.96 -11.69 -8.49
C GLU A 57 -3.27 -10.95 -7.20
N PHE A 58 -2.61 -9.82 -6.94
CA PHE A 58 -2.89 -8.95 -5.80
C PHE A 58 -4.33 -8.44 -5.81
N PHE A 59 -4.80 -7.86 -6.92
CA PHE A 59 -6.19 -7.39 -6.99
C PHE A 59 -7.22 -8.53 -6.88
N SER A 60 -6.91 -9.72 -7.42
CA SER A 60 -7.75 -10.92 -7.24
C SER A 60 -7.83 -11.33 -5.76
N ALA A 61 -6.69 -11.39 -5.08
CA ALA A 61 -6.60 -11.70 -3.66
C ALA A 61 -7.35 -10.69 -2.78
N MET A 62 -7.21 -9.40 -3.07
CA MET A 62 -7.94 -8.35 -2.36
C MET A 62 -9.45 -8.46 -2.55
N LYS A 63 -9.90 -8.83 -3.75
CA LYS A 63 -11.32 -9.09 -3.99
C LYS A 63 -11.81 -10.30 -3.18
N GLU A 64 -11.08 -11.41 -3.22
CA GLU A 64 -11.39 -12.62 -2.43
C GLU A 64 -11.47 -12.30 -0.93
N LEU A 65 -10.56 -11.47 -0.42
CA LEU A 65 -10.53 -11.01 0.97
C LEU A 65 -11.79 -10.21 1.33
N PHE A 66 -12.18 -9.23 0.51
CA PHE A 66 -13.35 -8.39 0.81
C PHE A 66 -14.69 -9.08 0.52
N ASP A 67 -14.70 -10.13 -0.30
CA ASP A 67 -15.86 -11.01 -0.51
C ASP A 67 -16.09 -11.98 0.67
N LEU A 68 -15.15 -12.08 1.64
CA LEU A 68 -15.36 -12.87 2.85
C LEU A 68 -16.55 -12.37 3.69
N PRO A 69 -17.19 -13.26 4.47
CA PRO A 69 -18.25 -12.87 5.41
C PRO A 69 -17.79 -11.76 6.36
N LEU A 70 -18.69 -10.84 6.68
CA LEU A 70 -18.42 -9.73 7.58
C LEU A 70 -17.89 -10.22 8.94
N GLU A 71 -18.45 -11.30 9.48
CA GLU A 71 -18.01 -11.88 10.75
C GLU A 71 -16.57 -12.36 10.70
N THR A 72 -16.09 -12.83 9.55
CA THR A 72 -14.68 -13.23 9.35
C THR A 72 -13.78 -12.00 9.33
N LYS A 73 -14.14 -10.99 8.54
CA LYS A 73 -13.35 -9.75 8.42
C LYS A 73 -13.26 -9.02 9.76
N MET A 74 -14.35 -8.97 10.53
CA MET A 74 -14.38 -8.37 11.87
C MET A 74 -13.49 -9.07 12.91
N LYS A 75 -12.97 -10.27 12.64
CA LYS A 75 -11.98 -10.91 13.51
C LYS A 75 -10.61 -10.23 13.42
N ASN A 76 -10.31 -9.52 12.33
CA ASN A 76 -9.08 -8.73 12.24
C ASN A 76 -9.19 -7.49 13.14
N GLN A 77 -8.84 -7.67 14.41
CA GLN A 77 -8.84 -6.62 15.42
C GLN A 77 -7.41 -6.19 15.72
N SER A 78 -7.25 -4.92 16.08
CA SER A 78 -5.96 -4.37 16.44
C SER A 78 -6.12 -3.44 17.64
N GLU A 79 -5.17 -3.53 18.57
CA GLU A 79 -5.05 -2.58 19.69
C GLU A 79 -4.45 -1.24 19.23
N VAL A 80 -3.73 -1.25 18.10
CA VAL A 80 -3.24 -0.02 17.46
C VAL A 80 -4.43 0.75 16.91
N LEU A 81 -4.58 2.00 17.35
CA LEU A 81 -5.63 2.89 16.88
C LEU A 81 -5.58 2.95 15.34
N ALA A 82 -6.76 2.82 14.73
CA ALA A 82 -6.95 2.87 13.29
C ALA A 82 -6.41 1.68 12.46
N HIS A 83 -6.06 0.58 13.11
CA HIS A 83 -5.66 -0.67 12.45
C HIS A 83 -6.73 -1.75 12.64
N GLY A 84 -6.60 -2.87 11.92
CA GLY A 84 -7.58 -3.94 11.84
C GLY A 84 -8.59 -3.73 10.72
N TYR A 85 -9.73 -4.42 10.79
CA TYR A 85 -10.79 -4.29 9.82
C TYR A 85 -11.70 -3.10 10.12
N TRP A 86 -11.97 -2.32 9.07
CA TRP A 86 -12.79 -1.12 9.07
C TRP A 86 -13.98 -1.34 8.16
N ALA A 87 -15.13 -1.64 8.79
CA ALA A 87 -16.40 -1.75 8.09
C ALA A 87 -16.88 -0.37 7.58
N PRO A 88 -17.65 -0.35 6.47
CA PRO A 88 -18.33 0.85 6.02
C PRO A 88 -19.19 1.50 7.10
N LYS A 89 -19.13 2.83 7.20
CA LYS A 89 -19.89 3.63 8.17
C LYS A 89 -20.87 4.56 7.46
N SER A 90 -21.87 5.06 8.16
CA SER A 90 -22.89 5.96 7.59
C SER A 90 -22.30 7.20 6.90
N HIS A 91 -21.20 7.75 7.39
CA HIS A 91 -20.51 8.90 6.80
C HIS A 91 -19.51 8.53 5.69
N ALA A 92 -19.21 7.24 5.50
CA ALA A 92 -18.30 6.72 4.47
C ALA A 92 -18.76 5.32 4.02
N PRO A 93 -19.94 5.21 3.36
CA PRO A 93 -20.58 3.92 3.08
C PRO A 93 -19.87 3.10 1.99
N LEU A 94 -18.98 3.70 1.23
CA LEU A 94 -18.18 3.05 0.18
C LEU A 94 -16.77 2.71 0.64
N TYR A 95 -16.42 3.03 1.89
CA TYR A 95 -15.08 2.85 2.40
C TYR A 95 -15.02 1.60 3.29
N GLU A 96 -14.27 0.62 2.83
CA GLU A 96 -13.95 -0.60 3.56
C GLU A 96 -12.43 -0.77 3.53
N ALA A 97 -11.84 -1.12 4.66
CA ALA A 97 -10.39 -1.30 4.75
C ALA A 97 -10.01 -2.39 5.74
N THR A 98 -8.78 -2.88 5.62
CA THR A 98 -8.17 -3.83 6.54
C THR A 98 -6.67 -3.56 6.58
N SER A 99 -6.03 -3.87 7.69
CA SER A 99 -4.58 -3.71 7.83
C SER A 99 -3.94 -4.94 8.45
N ILE A 100 -2.66 -5.14 8.14
CA ILE A 100 -1.80 -6.12 8.80
C ILE A 100 -0.73 -5.33 9.53
N ASN A 101 -0.66 -5.49 10.85
CA ASN A 101 0.37 -4.84 11.65
C ASN A 101 1.71 -5.50 11.36
N HIS A 102 2.76 -4.71 11.17
CA HIS A 102 4.11 -5.20 10.93
C HIS A 102 4.17 -6.23 9.80
N ALA A 103 3.58 -5.88 8.64
CA ALA A 103 3.51 -6.74 7.46
C ALA A 103 4.89 -7.07 6.85
N GLU A 104 5.97 -6.44 7.31
CA GLU A 104 7.34 -6.84 7.01
C GLU A 104 7.76 -8.16 7.67
N GLN A 105 7.00 -8.62 8.68
CA GLN A 105 7.24 -9.88 9.39
C GLN A 105 6.32 -10.96 8.84
N LEU A 106 6.91 -12.07 8.39
CA LEU A 106 6.18 -13.17 7.75
C LEU A 106 5.13 -13.77 8.68
N GLU A 107 5.44 -13.88 9.97
CA GLU A 107 4.57 -14.44 11.00
C GLU A 107 3.24 -13.66 11.11
N ASN A 108 3.28 -12.33 10.93
CA ASN A 108 2.07 -11.50 10.97
C ASN A 108 1.20 -11.67 9.73
N ILE A 109 1.83 -11.89 8.57
CA ILE A 109 1.13 -12.23 7.32
C ILE A 109 0.45 -13.60 7.45
N GLU A 110 1.16 -14.59 8.00
CA GLU A 110 0.63 -15.93 8.23
C GLU A 110 -0.53 -15.92 9.23
N GLN A 111 -0.39 -15.21 10.35
CA GLN A 111 -1.47 -15.04 11.32
C GLN A 111 -2.71 -14.41 10.69
N PHE A 112 -2.54 -13.33 9.92
CA PHE A 112 -3.64 -12.69 9.21
C PHE A 112 -4.31 -13.64 8.22
N THR A 113 -3.51 -14.35 7.42
CA THR A 113 -4.02 -15.29 6.42
C THR A 113 -4.80 -16.42 7.07
N ASN A 114 -4.27 -17.03 8.14
CA ASN A 114 -4.96 -18.09 8.90
C ASN A 114 -6.25 -17.58 9.56
N LEU A 115 -6.29 -16.30 9.97
CA LEU A 115 -7.49 -15.68 10.52
C LEU A 115 -8.58 -15.50 9.47
N MET A 116 -8.22 -15.08 8.26
CA MET A 116 -9.13 -14.85 7.14
C MET A 116 -9.58 -16.17 6.49
N TRP A 117 -8.69 -17.16 6.40
CA TRP A 117 -8.95 -18.49 5.84
C TRP A 117 -8.48 -19.60 6.80
N PRO A 118 -9.26 -19.92 7.85
CA PRO A 118 -8.87 -20.95 8.84
C PRO A 118 -8.70 -22.36 8.27
N GLN A 119 -9.30 -22.64 7.11
CA GLN A 119 -9.16 -23.91 6.38
C GLN A 119 -8.03 -23.89 5.34
N GLY A 120 -7.22 -22.82 5.35
CA GLY A 120 -6.19 -22.55 4.37
C GLY A 120 -6.71 -21.89 3.10
N HIS A 121 -5.79 -21.28 2.36
CA HIS A 121 -6.06 -20.66 1.07
C HIS A 121 -5.06 -21.18 0.03
N PRO A 122 -5.49 -21.65 -1.16
CA PRO A 122 -4.58 -22.24 -2.15
C PRO A 122 -3.41 -21.35 -2.56
N LYS A 123 -3.60 -20.03 -2.53
CA LYS A 123 -2.57 -19.03 -2.90
C LYS A 123 -1.65 -18.62 -1.76
N PHE A 124 -2.00 -18.94 -0.51
CA PHE A 124 -1.29 -18.47 0.69
C PHE A 124 -0.80 -19.63 1.56
N LYS A 125 -0.37 -20.73 0.91
CA LYS A 125 0.19 -21.90 1.59
C LYS A 125 1.68 -21.76 1.85
#